data_AF-A0A497AZL8-F1
#
_entry.id   AF-A0A497AZL8-F1
#
_cell.length_a   1.000
_cell.length_b   1.000
_cell.length_c   1.000
_cell.angle_alpha   90.00
_cell.angle_beta   90.00
_cell.angle_gamma   90.00
#
_symmetry.space_group_name_H-M   'P 1'
#
loop_
_entity.id
_entity.type
_entity.pdbx_description
1 polymer ?
#
loop_
_entity_poly.entity_id
_entity_poly.type
_entity_poly.pdbx_seq_one_letter_code
_entity_poly.pdbx_strand_id
1 'polypeptide(L)'
;MMIREPVTAVYEGKGLIRLRGHFPQLQKDQDLLLTILPVPHKADEARPSPWEHFCQIVDELRHYEQKYDMTSEEFYRQFQSGALQEGPFDYFDWRVLYDGYRRMQKRFGFSRERIADA
;
A
#
# COMPACT_ATOMS: atom_id res chain seq x y z
N MET A 1 20.83 -32.50 15.71
CA MET A 1 21.22 -32.07 14.35
C MET A 1 20.16 -32.61 13.39
N MET A 2 19.26 -31.77 12.88
CA MET A 2 18.23 -32.25 11.94
C MET A 2 18.84 -32.35 10.55
N ILE A 3 19.14 -33.57 10.11
CA ILE A 3 19.51 -33.85 8.73
C ILE A 3 18.23 -33.66 7.91
N ARG A 4 18.11 -32.52 7.23
CA ARG A 4 17.02 -32.32 6.28
C ARG A 4 17.37 -33.12 5.03
N GLU A 5 16.52 -34.07 4.67
CA GLU A 5 16.65 -34.79 3.41
C GLU A 5 16.68 -33.77 2.25
N PRO A 6 17.58 -33.94 1.26
CA PRO A 6 17.68 -33.01 0.16
C PRO A 6 16.41 -33.06 -0.71
N VAL A 7 15.83 -31.88 -0.97
CA VAL A 7 14.72 -31.73 -1.91
C VAL A 7 15.29 -31.49 -3.31
N THR A 8 14.86 -32.29 -4.28
CA THR A 8 15.21 -32.11 -5.69
C THR A 8 14.19 -31.21 -6.36
N ALA A 9 14.64 -30.14 -7.02
CA ALA A 9 13.79 -29.25 -7.80
C ALA A 9 14.08 -29.42 -9.30
N VAL A 10 13.04 -29.69 -10.10
CA VAL A 10 13.13 -29.83 -11.55
C VAL A 10 12.24 -28.77 -12.21
N TYR A 11 12.82 -27.93 -13.06
CA TYR A 11 12.06 -26.97 -13.86
C TYR A 11 11.46 -27.68 -15.07
N GLU A 12 10.14 -27.68 -15.19
CA GLU A 12 9.40 -28.38 -16.26
C GLU A 12 9.00 -27.45 -17.42
N GLY A 13 9.41 -26.18 -17.38
CA GLY A 13 9.01 -25.16 -18.34
C GLY A 13 7.70 -24.48 -17.97
N LYS A 14 7.35 -23.39 -18.69
CA LYS A 14 6.09 -22.62 -18.51
C LYS A 14 5.84 -22.15 -17.07
N GLY A 15 6.92 -21.89 -16.32
CA GLY A 15 6.83 -21.47 -14.92
C GLY A 15 6.56 -22.60 -13.93
N LEU A 16 6.58 -23.87 -14.34
CA LEU A 16 6.35 -24.99 -13.43
C LEU A 16 7.67 -25.52 -12.86
N ILE A 17 7.71 -25.71 -11.55
CA ILE A 17 8.78 -26.40 -10.83
C ILE A 17 8.17 -27.59 -10.08
N ARG A 18 8.71 -28.78 -10.32
CA ARG A 18 8.40 -29.99 -9.56
C ARG A 18 9.41 -30.18 -8.46
N LEU A 19 8.95 -30.31 -7.22
CA LEU A 19 9.79 -30.68 -6.09
C LEU A 19 9.55 -32.14 -5.69
N ARG A 20 10.66 -32.86 -5.51
CA ARG A 20 10.70 -34.23 -5.01
C ARG A 20 11.47 -34.29 -3.70
N GLY A 21 10.85 -34.83 -2.66
CA GLY A 21 11.46 -34.97 -1.34
C GLY A 21 10.42 -35.28 -0.28
N HIS A 22 10.86 -35.43 0.96
CA HIS A 22 9.94 -35.64 2.07
C HIS A 22 9.29 -34.32 2.50
N PHE A 23 7.99 -34.20 2.24
CA PHE A 23 7.16 -33.09 2.71
C PHE A 23 6.20 -33.60 3.79
N PRO A 24 6.26 -33.09 5.03
CA PRO A 24 5.41 -33.57 6.12
C PRO A 24 3.89 -33.47 5.85
N GLN A 25 3.50 -32.60 4.92
CA GLN A 25 2.11 -32.35 4.56
C GLN A 25 1.62 -33.19 3.37
N LEU A 26 2.52 -33.92 2.69
CA LEU A 26 2.18 -34.71 1.51
C LEU A 26 2.14 -36.20 1.87
N GLN A 27 1.31 -36.94 1.15
CA GLN A 27 1.32 -38.40 1.24
C GLN A 27 2.58 -38.96 0.56
N LYS A 28 2.93 -40.19 0.90
CA LYS A 28 3.99 -40.94 0.23
C LYS A 28 3.72 -40.96 -1.28
N ASP A 29 4.78 -40.79 -2.08
CA ASP A 29 4.75 -40.79 -3.55
C ASP A 29 4.03 -39.60 -4.21
N GLN A 30 3.88 -38.48 -3.49
CA GLN A 30 3.41 -37.21 -4.05
C GLN A 30 4.57 -36.24 -4.30
N ASP A 31 4.56 -35.61 -5.48
CA ASP A 31 5.42 -34.47 -5.81
C ASP A 31 4.70 -33.17 -5.50
N LEU A 32 5.43 -32.13 -5.07
CA LEU A 32 4.88 -30.77 -4.99
C LEU A 32 5.08 -30.06 -6.32
N LEU A 33 4.02 -29.50 -6.89
CA LEU A 33 4.11 -28.64 -8.08
C LEU A 33 3.98 -27.17 -7.67
N LEU A 34 4.98 -26.37 -8.01
CA LEU A 34 5.00 -24.92 -7.84
C LEU A 34 4.77 -24.26 -9.20
N THR A 35 3.78 -23.38 -9.27
CA THR A 35 3.56 -22.51 -10.42
C THR A 35 4.16 -21.14 -10.13
N ILE A 36 5.19 -20.78 -10.87
CA ILE A 36 5.71 -19.41 -10.97
C ILE A 36 4.74 -18.65 -11.85
N LEU A 37 3.94 -17.80 -11.21
CA LEU A 37 3.13 -16.81 -11.90
C LEU A 37 4.02 -15.58 -12.14
N PRO A 38 4.44 -15.29 -13.39
CA PRO A 38 5.11 -14.03 -13.68
C PRO A 38 4.10 -12.91 -13.47
N VAL A 39 4.21 -12.21 -12.35
CA VAL A 39 3.51 -10.95 -12.16
C VAL A 39 4.28 -9.92 -12.95
N PRO A 40 3.65 -9.16 -13.88
CA PRO A 40 4.34 -8.07 -14.53
C PRO A 40 4.87 -7.14 -13.46
N HIS A 41 6.20 -7.09 -13.33
CA HIS A 41 6.85 -5.92 -12.76
C HIS A 41 6.46 -4.79 -13.71
N LYS A 42 5.46 -3.97 -13.33
CA LYS A 42 5.46 -2.59 -13.82
C LYS A 42 6.87 -2.08 -13.50
N ALA A 43 7.64 -1.74 -14.53
CA ALA A 43 8.99 -1.21 -14.38
C ALA A 43 8.99 -0.17 -13.26
N ASP A 44 10.06 -0.15 -12.46
CA ASP A 44 10.34 0.75 -11.34
C ASP A 44 9.78 2.18 -11.46
N GLU A 45 8.48 2.37 -11.26
CA GLU A 45 8.02 3.51 -10.50
C GLU A 45 8.39 3.15 -9.08
N ALA A 46 9.58 3.59 -8.65
CA ALA A 46 10.06 3.42 -7.29
C ALA A 46 8.89 3.72 -6.35
N ARG A 47 8.42 2.70 -5.63
CA ARG A 47 7.30 2.87 -4.70
C ARG A 47 7.65 4.08 -3.84
N PRO A 48 6.83 5.16 -3.85
CA PRO A 48 7.17 6.36 -3.15
C PRO A 48 7.44 5.98 -1.70
N SER A 49 8.59 6.42 -1.19
CA SER A 49 8.94 6.29 0.21
C SER A 49 7.78 6.84 1.06
N PRO A 50 7.65 6.39 2.32
CA PRO A 50 6.62 6.93 3.20
C PRO A 50 6.60 8.46 3.24
N TRP A 51 7.77 9.10 3.10
CA TRP A 51 7.88 10.55 3.03
C TRP A 51 7.36 11.13 1.71
N GLU A 52 7.76 10.59 0.56
CA GLU A 52 7.26 11.04 -0.75
C GLU A 52 5.74 10.87 -0.87
N HIS A 53 5.21 9.75 -0.36
CA HIS A 53 3.76 9.54 -0.31
C HIS A 53 3.06 10.53 0.62
N PHE A 54 3.69 10.90 1.74
CA PHE A 54 3.16 11.95 2.63
C PHE A 54 3.15 13.32 1.95
N CYS A 55 4.22 13.69 1.23
CA CYS A 55 4.26 14.93 0.45
C CYS A 55 3.16 14.98 -0.60
N GLN A 56 2.96 13.87 -1.36
CA GLN A 56 1.88 13.76 -2.34
C GLN A 56 0.49 13.98 -1.70
N ILE A 57 0.21 13.32 -0.57
CA ILE A 57 -1.06 13.53 0.16
C ILE A 57 -1.21 14.99 0.59
N VAL A 58 -0.15 15.64 1.06
CA VAL A 58 -0.21 17.05 1.49
C VAL A 58 -0.44 17.98 0.30
N ASP A 59 0.15 17.71 -0.85
CA ASP A 59 -0.05 18.50 -2.07
C ASP A 59 -1.47 18.37 -2.61
N GLU A 60 -2.01 17.15 -2.63
CA GLU A 60 -3.40 16.93 -3.02
C GLU A 60 -4.36 17.62 -2.04
N LEU A 61 -4.14 17.50 -0.72
CA LEU A 61 -4.94 18.23 0.27
C LEU A 61 -4.87 19.75 0.08
N ARG A 62 -3.70 20.31 -0.26
CA ARG A 62 -3.55 21.74 -0.57
C ARG A 62 -4.39 22.15 -1.79
N HIS A 63 -4.52 21.28 -2.80
CA HIS A 63 -5.38 21.54 -3.95
C HIS A 63 -6.85 21.69 -3.52
N TYR A 64 -7.35 20.79 -2.66
CA TYR A 64 -8.69 20.92 -2.09
C TYR A 64 -8.84 22.17 -1.23
N GLU A 65 -7.86 22.48 -0.39
CA GLU A 65 -7.88 23.65 0.48
C GLU A 65 -7.98 24.96 -0.32
N GLN A 66 -7.23 25.06 -1.42
CA GLN A 66 -7.29 26.20 -2.34
C GLN A 66 -8.60 26.24 -3.12
N LYS A 67 -9.09 25.09 -3.58
CA LYS A 67 -10.34 24.99 -4.35
C LYS A 67 -11.55 25.43 -3.53
N TYR A 68 -11.58 25.13 -2.24
CA TYR A 68 -12.70 25.42 -1.35
C TYR A 68 -12.47 26.61 -0.42
N ASP A 69 -11.31 27.27 -0.52
CA ASP A 69 -10.88 28.37 0.36
C ASP A 69 -11.07 28.04 1.85
N MET A 70 -10.72 26.82 2.23
CA MET A 70 -11.00 26.24 3.53
C MET A 70 -9.91 25.24 3.92
N THR A 71 -9.42 25.29 5.15
CA THR A 71 -8.41 24.32 5.60
C THR A 71 -8.99 22.92 5.72
N SER A 72 -8.17 21.87 5.56
CA SER A 72 -8.63 20.49 5.75
C SER A 72 -9.17 20.25 7.17
N GLU A 73 -8.68 20.97 8.18
CA GLU A 73 -9.20 20.87 9.55
C GLU A 73 -10.60 21.47 9.69
N GLU A 74 -10.86 22.60 9.03
CA GLU A 74 -12.19 23.21 8.98
C GLU A 74 -13.16 22.36 8.18
N PHE A 75 -12.71 21.83 7.04
CA PHE A 75 -13.49 20.93 6.21
C PHE A 75 -13.89 19.67 6.98
N TYR A 76 -12.96 19.09 7.74
CA TYR A 76 -13.23 17.96 8.63
C TYR A 76 -14.24 18.30 9.73
N ARG A 77 -14.15 19.49 10.32
CA ARG A 77 -15.06 19.95 11.37
C ARG A 77 -16.48 20.15 10.84
N GLN A 78 -16.63 20.77 9.68
CA GLN A 78 -17.93 20.98 9.03
C GLN A 78 -18.54 19.65 8.55
N PHE A 79 -17.70 18.68 8.18
CA PHE A 79 -18.16 17.33 7.89
C PHE A 79 -18.74 16.66 9.14
N GLN A 80 -17.99 16.68 10.25
CA GLN A 80 -18.43 16.06 11.50
C GLN A 80 -19.72 16.66 12.06
N SER A 81 -19.96 17.96 11.82
CA SER A 81 -21.20 18.62 12.22
C SER A 81 -22.39 18.31 11.30
N GLY A 82 -22.17 17.59 10.19
CA GLY A 82 -23.21 17.34 9.19
C GLY A 82 -23.64 18.60 8.44
N ALA A 83 -22.84 19.67 8.48
CA ALA A 83 -23.12 20.91 7.75
C ALA A 83 -22.88 20.76 6.22
N LEU A 84 -22.12 19.75 5.81
CA LEU A 84 -21.86 19.39 4.42
C LEU A 84 -22.88 18.38 3.87
N GLN A 85 -24.19 18.63 4.07
CA GLN A 85 -25.26 17.74 3.60
C GLN A 85 -25.35 17.62 2.07
N GLU A 86 -24.91 18.65 1.34
CA GLU A 86 -24.65 18.64 -0.10
C GLU A 86 -23.18 19.00 -0.35
N GLY A 87 -22.28 18.33 0.38
CA GLY A 87 -20.84 18.59 0.30
C GLY A 87 -20.29 18.50 -1.14
N PRO A 88 -19.09 19.04 -1.39
CA PRO A 88 -18.53 19.07 -2.73
C PRO A 88 -18.47 17.69 -3.38
N PHE A 89 -18.64 17.62 -4.70
CA PHE A 89 -18.76 16.37 -5.46
C PHE A 89 -17.58 15.39 -5.27
N ASP A 90 -16.41 15.91 -4.88
CA ASP A 90 -15.14 15.22 -4.64
C ASP A 90 -14.81 15.11 -3.13
N TYR A 91 -15.79 15.32 -2.25
CA TYR A 91 -15.68 15.19 -0.80
C TYR A 91 -15.10 13.83 -0.37
N PHE A 92 -15.52 12.76 -1.05
CA PHE A 92 -15.07 11.40 -0.72
C PHE A 92 -13.56 11.27 -0.94
N ASP A 93 -13.04 11.83 -2.04
CA ASP A 93 -11.63 11.78 -2.39
C ASP A 93 -10.79 12.57 -1.38
N TRP A 94 -11.24 13.79 -1.04
CA TRP A 94 -10.63 14.58 0.02
C TRP A 94 -10.58 13.82 1.36
N ARG A 95 -11.67 13.15 1.75
CA ARG A 95 -11.73 12.41 3.02
C ARG A 95 -10.71 11.28 3.07
N VAL A 96 -10.58 10.53 1.98
CA VAL A 96 -9.60 9.44 1.87
C VAL A 96 -8.18 9.97 2.06
N LEU A 97 -7.87 11.11 1.45
CA LEU A 97 -6.58 11.79 1.59
C LEU A 97 -6.34 12.27 3.03
N TYR A 98 -7.35 12.88 3.65
CA TYR A 98 -7.22 13.40 5.01
C TYR A 98 -7.05 12.28 6.05
N ASP A 99 -7.76 11.16 5.90
CA ASP A 99 -7.55 9.97 6.71
C ASP A 99 -6.15 9.38 6.48
N GLY A 100 -5.66 9.38 5.23
CA GLY A 100 -4.29 9.04 4.87
C GLY A 100 -3.27 9.90 5.60
N TYR A 101 -3.41 11.21 5.52
CA TYR A 101 -2.58 12.20 6.21
C TYR A 101 -2.52 11.92 7.72
N ARG A 102 -3.69 11.80 8.38
CA ARG A 102 -3.78 11.51 9.83
C ARG A 102 -3.09 10.21 10.22
N ARG A 103 -3.24 9.16 9.41
CA ARG A 103 -2.54 7.88 9.62
C ARG A 103 -1.03 8.03 9.50
N MET A 104 -0.54 8.78 8.52
CA MET A 104 0.90 9.02 8.32
C MET A 104 1.49 9.84 9.48
N GLN A 105 0.79 10.87 9.95
CA GLN A 105 1.18 11.62 11.16
C GLN A 105 1.30 10.69 12.37
N LYS A 106 0.27 9.87 12.62
CA LYS A 106 0.25 8.95 13.77
C LYS A 106 1.32 7.86 13.70
N ARG A 107 1.58 7.31 12.50
CA ARG A 107 2.48 6.18 12.31
C ARG A 107 3.95 6.59 12.24
N PHE A 108 4.26 7.72 11.61
CA PHE A 108 5.63 8.13 11.29
C PHE A 108 6.05 9.45 11.94
N GLY A 109 5.14 10.16 12.61
CA GLY A 109 5.43 11.47 13.22
C GLY A 109 5.67 12.57 12.18
N PHE A 110 5.12 12.43 10.97
CA PHE A 110 5.24 13.44 9.93
C PHE A 110 4.35 14.66 10.24
N SER A 111 4.81 15.83 9.83
CA SER A 111 4.13 17.12 10.01
C SER A 111 4.28 17.94 8.74
N ARG A 112 3.28 18.76 8.42
CA ARG A 112 3.34 19.71 7.29
C ARG A 112 4.46 20.74 7.47
N GLU A 113 4.79 21.09 8.71
CA GLU A 113 5.89 22.03 9.03
C GLU A 113 7.23 21.53 8.48
N ARG A 114 7.46 20.21 8.53
CA ARG A 114 8.69 19.58 8.04
C ARG A 114 8.82 19.55 6.52
N ILE A 115 7.75 19.87 5.78
CA ILE A 115 7.77 19.96 4.31
C ILE A 115 8.28 21.35 3.89
N ALA A 116 8.08 22.39 4.69
CA ALA A 116 8.56 23.73 4.36
C ALA A 116 10.09 23.88 4.49
N ASP A 117 10.73 22.97 5.24
CA ASP A 117 12.18 22.94 5.50
C ASP A 117 12.96 22.03 4.54
N ALA A 118 12.31 21.41 3.55
CA ALA A 118 12.88 20.46 2.59
C ALA A 118 12.91 21.05 1.17
#